data_AF-A0A0C2F8U4-F1
#
_entry.id   AF-A0A0C2F8U4-F1
#
_cell.length_a   1.000
_cell.length_b   1.000
_cell.length_c   1.000
_cell.angle_alpha   90.00
_cell.angle_beta   90.00
_cell.angle_gamma   90.00
#
_symmetry.space_group_name_H-M   'P 1'
#
loop_
_entity.id
_entity.type
_entity.pdbx_description
1 polymer ?
#
loop_
_entity_poly.entity_id
_entity_poly.type
_entity_poly.pdbx_seq_one_letter_code
_entity_poly.pdbx_strand_id
1 'polypeptide(L)'
;MAHAWAVKLSDRGRMLYPELPGIGENILITEANEHSHLPTGAEVVAGWEAEVEQFDFDRPRWNPKCQRFSQMIWRDTTELGAARAWNTAKNCVAVVCFY
;
A
#
# COMPACT_ATOMS: atom_id res chain seq x y z
N MET A 1 -1.49 -13.37 -5.07
CA MET A 1 -0.28 -12.92 -4.33
C MET A 1 -0.61 -11.84 -3.30
N ALA A 2 -1.24 -10.72 -3.67
CA ALA A 2 -1.57 -9.61 -2.75
C ALA A 2 -2.34 -10.06 -1.49
N HIS A 3 -3.34 -10.94 -1.62
CA HIS A 3 -4.11 -11.45 -0.48
C HIS A 3 -3.25 -12.19 0.56
N ALA A 4 -2.39 -13.10 0.11
CA ALA A 4 -1.50 -13.84 1.01
C ALA A 4 -0.53 -12.91 1.75
N TRP A 5 -0.06 -11.85 1.07
CA TRP A 5 0.82 -10.87 1.71
C TRP A 5 0.06 -9.99 2.70
N ALA A 6 -1.14 -9.51 2.36
CA ALA A 6 -1.97 -8.74 3.26
C ALA A 6 -2.26 -9.52 4.56
N VAL A 7 -2.64 -10.80 4.47
CA VAL A 7 -2.85 -11.67 5.65
C VAL A 7 -1.57 -11.77 6.48
N LYS A 8 -0.43 -12.03 5.85
CA LYS A 8 0.87 -12.11 6.53
C LYS A 8 1.22 -10.81 7.25
N LEU A 9 0.98 -9.65 6.64
CA LEU A 9 1.25 -8.35 7.24
C LEU A 9 0.33 -8.05 8.42
N SER A 10 -0.99 -8.30 8.28
CA SER A 10 -1.94 -8.14 9.38
C SER A 10 -1.62 -9.06 10.55
N ASP A 11 -1.14 -10.28 10.28
CA ASP A 11 -0.70 -11.22 11.30
C ASP A 11 0.60 -10.81 11.97
N ARG A 12 1.50 -10.13 11.27
CA ARG A 12 2.77 -9.65 11.84
C ARG A 12 2.64 -8.31 12.55
N GLY A 13 1.65 -7.50 12.19
CA GLY A 13 1.44 -6.16 12.77
C GLY A 13 2.54 -5.16 12.39
N ARG A 14 3.32 -5.42 11.34
CA ARG A 14 4.41 -4.55 10.89
C ARG A 14 4.65 -4.66 9.40
N MET A 15 5.19 -3.60 8.81
CA MET A 15 5.51 -3.54 7.39
C MET A 15 6.66 -4.49 7.07
N LEU A 16 6.45 -5.35 6.08
CA LEU A 16 7.47 -6.21 5.50
C LEU A 16 7.39 -6.06 3.98
N TYR A 17 8.54 -5.81 3.37
CA TYR A 17 8.67 -5.71 1.92
C TYR A 17 8.86 -7.14 1.36
N PRO A 18 8.02 -7.59 0.42
CA PRO A 18 8.22 -8.84 -0.27
C PRO A 18 9.44 -8.76 -1.20
N GLU A 19 10.23 -9.81 -1.25
CA GLU A 19 11.33 -9.95 -2.21
C GLU A 19 10.77 -10.53 -3.52
N LEU A 20 10.08 -9.69 -4.30
CA LEU A 20 9.49 -10.06 -5.59
C LEU A 20 10.16 -9.25 -6.72
N PRO A 21 11.19 -9.80 -7.38
CA PRO A 21 11.87 -9.11 -8.47
C PRO A 21 10.91 -8.75 -9.60
N GLY A 22 10.91 -7.47 -10.00
CA GLY A 22 10.11 -6.98 -11.11
C GLY A 22 8.63 -6.72 -10.80
N ILE A 23 8.19 -6.88 -9.55
CA ILE A 23 6.82 -6.56 -9.12
C ILE A 23 6.86 -5.29 -8.28
N GLY A 24 6.09 -4.28 -8.68
CA GLY A 24 5.94 -3.04 -7.92
C GLY A 24 4.99 -3.23 -6.74
N GLU A 25 5.06 -2.36 -5.74
CA GLU A 25 4.23 -2.49 -4.54
C GLU A 25 3.83 -1.19 -3.87
N ASN A 26 2.62 -1.19 -3.30
CA ASN A 26 2.17 -0.22 -2.32
C ASN A 26 1.53 -0.94 -1.13
N ILE A 27 1.90 -0.51 0.08
CA ILE A 27 1.44 -1.13 1.33
C ILE A 27 0.92 -0.05 2.27
N LEU A 28 -0.25 -0.28 2.85
CA LEU A 28 -0.77 0.44 4.01
C LEU A 28 -0.90 -0.53 5.17
N ILE A 29 -0.43 -0.14 6.35
CA ILE A 29 -0.75 -0.80 7.62
C ILE A 29 -1.37 0.25 8.53
N THR A 30 -2.53 -0.07 9.08
CA THR A 30 -3.24 0.79 10.02
C THR A 30 -3.87 -0.06 11.11
N GLU A 31 -4.11 0.56 12.26
CA GLU A 31 -4.86 -0.05 13.35
C GLU A 31 -6.37 0.13 13.13
N ALA A 32 -7.15 -0.87 13.51
CA ALA A 32 -8.62 -0.82 13.50
C ALA A 32 -9.21 -1.80 14.51
N ASN A 33 -10.27 -1.38 15.21
CA ASN A 33 -11.09 -2.19 16.11
C ASN A 33 -12.52 -2.38 15.55
N GLU A 34 -13.38 -3.06 16.29
CA GLU A 34 -14.76 -3.39 15.88
C GLU A 34 -15.65 -2.18 15.56
N HIS A 35 -15.30 -0.99 16.05
CA HIS A 35 -16.00 0.26 15.78
C HIS A 35 -15.29 1.12 14.72
N SER A 36 -14.15 0.68 14.20
CA SER A 36 -13.38 1.42 13.20
C SER A 36 -13.94 1.25 11.80
N HIS A 37 -13.96 2.35 11.04
CA HIS A 37 -14.16 2.30 9.59
C HIS A 37 -12.90 1.73 8.93
N LEU A 38 -13.05 0.62 8.19
CA LEU A 38 -11.94 0.02 7.47
C LEU A 38 -11.67 0.80 6.17
N PRO A 39 -10.39 1.09 5.84
CA PRO A 39 -10.05 1.93 4.70
C PRO A 39 -10.56 1.30 3.40
N THR A 40 -11.36 2.06 2.67
CA THR A 40 -11.84 1.72 1.32
C THR A 40 -10.72 1.87 0.30
N GLY A 41 -10.89 1.28 -0.89
CA GLY A 41 -9.92 1.47 -1.96
C GLY A 41 -9.71 2.94 -2.35
N ALA A 42 -10.79 3.73 -2.36
CA ALA A 42 -10.73 5.15 -2.68
C ALA A 42 -9.93 5.95 -1.64
N GLU A 43 -10.13 5.69 -0.34
CA GLU A 43 -9.37 6.37 0.72
C GLU A 43 -7.89 6.01 0.71
N VAL A 44 -7.56 4.74 0.42
CA VAL A 44 -6.17 4.30 0.27
C VAL A 44 -5.50 5.01 -0.91
N VAL A 45 -6.18 5.04 -2.07
CA VAL A 45 -5.68 5.70 -3.28
C VAL A 45 -5.51 7.20 -3.05
N ALA A 46 -6.48 7.87 -2.43
CA ALA A 46 -6.38 9.30 -2.11
C ALA A 46 -5.21 9.60 -1.16
N GLY A 47 -4.97 8.74 -0.16
CA GLY A 47 -3.83 8.87 0.74
C GLY A 47 -2.48 8.73 0.04
N TRP A 48 -2.37 7.84 -0.94
CA TRP A 48 -1.17 7.68 -1.76
C TRP A 48 -1.01 8.81 -2.79
N GLU A 49 -2.11 9.29 -3.38
CA GLU A 49 -2.13 10.42 -4.30
C GLU A 49 -1.63 11.70 -3.63
N ALA A 50 -2.00 11.95 -2.37
CA ALA A 50 -1.58 13.12 -1.61
C ALA A 50 -0.05 13.25 -1.48
N GLU A 51 0.71 12.16 -1.67
CA GLU A 51 2.17 12.22 -1.71
C GLU A 51 2.71 12.99 -2.93
N VAL A 52 1.87 13.32 -3.91
CA VAL A 52 2.21 14.21 -5.03
C VAL A 52 2.79 15.54 -4.56
N GLU A 53 2.35 16.05 -3.41
CA GLU A 53 2.87 17.28 -2.80
C GLU A 53 4.36 17.18 -2.44
N GLN A 54 4.90 15.97 -2.33
CA GLN A 54 6.31 15.69 -2.03
C GLN A 54 7.12 15.32 -3.28
N PHE A 55 6.51 15.28 -4.48
CA PHE A 55 7.16 14.92 -5.73
C PHE A 55 7.60 16.16 -6.52
N ASP A 56 8.91 16.26 -6.79
CA ASP A 56 9.48 17.30 -7.66
C ASP A 56 9.48 16.82 -9.11
N PHE A 57 8.52 17.32 -9.89
CA PHE A 57 8.37 16.97 -11.32
C PHE A 57 9.49 17.53 -12.20
N ASP A 58 10.13 18.62 -11.81
CA ASP A 58 11.25 19.22 -12.54
C ASP A 58 12.55 18.45 -12.29
N ARG A 59 12.65 17.78 -11.14
CA ARG A 59 13.82 16.99 -10.71
C ARG A 59 13.40 15.62 -10.18
N PRO A 60 12.85 14.74 -11.04
CA PRO A 60 12.36 13.44 -10.61
C PRO A 60 13.52 12.60 -10.06
N ARG A 61 13.40 12.21 -8.79
CA ARG A 61 14.30 11.28 -8.11
C ARG A 61 13.50 10.36 -7.23
N TRP A 62 14.08 9.21 -6.90
CA TRP A 62 13.52 8.35 -5.88
C TRP A 62 13.44 9.11 -4.54
N ASN A 63 12.26 9.12 -3.95
CA ASN A 63 11.99 9.76 -2.68
C ASN A 63 10.99 8.88 -1.90
N PRO A 64 11.34 8.39 -0.70
CA PRO A 64 10.48 7.49 0.07
C PRO A 64 9.16 8.14 0.49
N LYS A 65 9.08 9.48 0.50
CA LYS A 65 7.86 10.22 0.84
C LYS A 65 6.79 10.20 -0.26
N CYS A 66 7.17 9.91 -1.51
CA CYS A 66 6.28 9.87 -2.66
C CYS A 66 6.44 8.58 -3.48
N GLN A 67 6.93 7.52 -2.83
CA GLN A 67 7.09 6.22 -3.48
C GLN A 67 5.73 5.64 -3.90
N ARG A 68 4.66 5.86 -3.12
CA ARG A 68 3.36 5.24 -3.41
C ARG A 68 2.67 5.98 -4.54
N PHE A 69 2.75 7.31 -4.52
CA PHE A 69 2.31 8.13 -5.64
C PHE A 69 3.01 7.71 -6.95
N SER A 70 4.34 7.70 -6.97
CA SER A 70 5.09 7.38 -8.19
C SER A 70 4.80 5.97 -8.72
N GLN A 71 4.59 4.98 -7.85
CA GLN A 71 4.17 3.64 -8.26
C GLN A 71 2.77 3.61 -8.87
N MET A 72 1.81 4.39 -8.35
CA MET A 72 0.44 4.44 -8.90
C MET A 72 0.40 4.95 -10.33
N ILE A 73 1.26 5.90 -10.67
CA ILE A 73 1.29 6.55 -11.98
C ILE A 73 2.41 6.01 -12.88
N TRP A 74 2.97 4.84 -12.54
CA TRP A 74 4.08 4.26 -13.28
C TRP A 74 3.62 3.85 -14.68
N ARG A 75 4.17 4.49 -15.71
CA ARG A 75 3.70 4.35 -17.10
C ARG A 75 3.70 2.90 -17.60
N ASP A 76 4.72 2.13 -17.25
CA ASP A 76 4.91 0.77 -17.77
C ASP A 76 4.11 -0.28 -16.98
N THR A 77 3.49 0.11 -15.88
CA THR A 77 2.58 -0.76 -15.12
C THR A 77 1.23 -0.82 -15.82
N THR A 78 0.79 -2.02 -16.18
CA THR A 78 -0.46 -2.24 -16.93
C THR A 78 -1.47 -3.10 -16.18
N GLU A 79 -1.04 -3.78 -15.12
CA GLU A 79 -1.88 -4.66 -14.30
C GLU A 79 -1.71 -4.29 -12.82
N LEU A 80 -2.73 -4.62 -12.01
CA LEU A 80 -2.66 -4.46 -10.57
C LEU A 80 -3.50 -5.53 -9.88
N GLY A 81 -2.95 -6.11 -8.82
CA GLY A 81 -3.67 -6.94 -7.86
C GLY A 81 -3.67 -6.30 -6.47
N ALA A 82 -4.86 -6.08 -5.90
CA ALA A 82 -5.01 -5.50 -4.57
C ALA A 82 -5.70 -6.46 -3.58
N ALA A 83 -5.36 -6.35 -2.30
CA ALA A 83 -6.08 -7.04 -1.24
C ALA A 83 -6.03 -6.27 0.08
N ARG A 84 -7.09 -6.43 0.89
CA ARG A 84 -7.18 -5.97 2.27
C ARG A 84 -7.38 -7.17 3.19
N ALA A 85 -6.65 -7.20 4.30
CA ALA A 85 -6.82 -8.18 5.38
C ALA A 85 -6.89 -7.47 6.72
N TRP A 86 -7.72 -7.96 7.64
CA TRP A 86 -7.84 -7.45 9.00
C TRP A 86 -7.66 -8.60 9.99
N ASN A 87 -6.65 -8.50 10.83
CA ASN A 87 -6.48 -9.37 11.98
C ASN A 87 -7.12 -8.68 13.20
N THR A 88 -8.32 -9.12 13.57
CA THR A 88 -9.10 -8.56 14.69
C THR A 88 -8.43 -8.79 16.04
N ALA A 89 -7.72 -9.91 16.23
CA ALA A 89 -7.00 -10.19 17.46
C ALA A 89 -5.82 -9.23 17.71
N LYS A 90 -5.25 -8.66 16.64
CA LYS A 90 -4.16 -7.67 16.69
C LYS A 90 -4.60 -6.26 16.37
N ASN A 91 -5.89 -6.05 16.09
CA ASN A 91 -6.43 -4.79 15.59
C ASN A 91 -5.62 -4.22 14.41
N CYS A 92 -5.10 -5.07 13.52
CA CYS A 92 -4.20 -4.65 12.44
C CYS A 92 -4.84 -4.90 11.07
N VAL A 93 -4.95 -3.85 10.27
CA VAL A 93 -5.39 -3.90 8.89
C VAL A 93 -4.19 -3.70 7.97
N ALA A 94 -4.06 -4.56 6.97
CA ALA A 94 -3.09 -4.41 5.92
C ALA A 94 -3.80 -4.30 4.56
N VAL A 95 -3.41 -3.30 3.76
CA VAL A 95 -3.78 -3.20 2.35
C VAL A 95 -2.50 -3.34 1.53
N VAL A 96 -2.52 -4.22 0.55
CA VAL A 96 -1.38 -4.50 -0.34
C VAL A 96 -1.85 -4.41 -1.77
N CYS A 97 -1.15 -3.60 -2.56
CA CYS A 97 -1.27 -3.55 -4.02
C CYS A 97 0.06 -4.01 -4.63
N PHE A 98 -0.02 -4.95 -5.57
CA PHE A 98 1.08 -5.33 -6.45
C PHE A 98 0.79 -4.89 -7.87
N TYR A 99 1.84 -4.43 -8.55
CA TYR A 99 1.84 -3.78 -9.85
C TYR A 99 2.77 -4.51 -10.83
#